data_AF-A0A662W242-F1
#
_entry.id   AF-A0A662W242-F1
#
_cell.length_a   1.000
_cell.length_b   1.000
_cell.length_c   1.000
_cell.angle_alpha   90.00
_cell.angle_beta   90.00
_cell.angle_gamma   90.00
#
_symmetry.space_group_name_H-M   'P 1'
#
loop_
_entity.id
_entity.type
_entity.pdbx_description
1 polymer ?
#
loop_
_entity_poly.entity_id
_entity_poly.type
_entity_poly.pdbx_seq_one_letter_code
_entity_poly.pdbx_strand_id
1 'polypeptide(L)'
;MLDRRVLARAYFTHERLVRHQIDSFNRFIEEGLQKVIDEQKKIELDIPDTYVKLGRIWVDRPIIREADGSEPPLVPSTARLRNLTYAAKVHLHAQVVDEGRELEEEVVTIGMLPIMVKSNRCNLHP
;
A
#
# COMPACT_ATOMS: atom_id res chain seq x y z
N MET A 1 19.64 -6.95 42.39
CA MET A 1 20.11 -7.37 41.06
C MET A 1 18.87 -7.62 40.20
N LEU A 2 18.65 -6.90 39.10
CA LEU A 2 17.47 -7.15 38.25
C LEU A 2 17.61 -8.54 37.59
N ASP A 3 16.56 -9.36 37.70
CA ASP A 3 16.51 -10.67 37.04
C ASP A 3 16.38 -10.49 35.52
N ARG A 4 17.43 -10.89 34.79
CA ARG A 4 17.48 -10.82 33.32
C ARG A 4 16.34 -11.61 32.66
N ARG A 5 15.81 -12.66 33.30
CA ARG A 5 14.70 -13.45 32.77
C ARG A 5 13.39 -12.68 32.80
N VAL A 6 13.17 -11.86 33.83
CA VAL A 6 11.99 -11.00 33.93
C VAL A 6 12.02 -9.96 32.82
N LEU A 7 13.18 -9.34 32.57
CA LEU A 7 13.36 -8.40 31.45
C LEU A 7 13.16 -9.06 30.09
N ALA A 8 13.75 -10.24 29.87
CA ALA A 8 13.60 -10.96 28.59
C ALA A 8 12.13 -11.33 28.32
N ARG A 9 11.40 -11.84 29.33
CA ARG A 9 9.97 -12.15 29.20
C ARG A 9 9.11 -10.91 28.96
N ALA A 10 9.43 -9.80 29.61
CA ALA A 10 8.74 -8.53 29.40
C ALA A 10 9.01 -7.95 28.00
N TYR A 11 10.21 -8.16 27.45
CA TYR A 11 10.60 -7.68 26.13
C TYR A 11 10.06 -8.55 24.98
N PHE A 12 10.17 -9.87 25.08
CA PHE A 12 9.71 -10.81 24.05
C PHE A 12 8.24 -11.19 24.27
N THR A 13 7.36 -10.22 24.06
CA THR A 13 5.92 -10.51 23.94
C THR A 13 5.62 -11.10 22.56
N HIS A 14 4.50 -11.82 22.45
CA HIS A 14 4.04 -12.40 21.17
C HIS A 14 3.99 -11.35 20.03
N GLU A 15 3.60 -10.11 20.37
CA GLU A 15 3.54 -9.00 19.42
C GLU A 15 4.90 -8.49 18.97
N ARG A 16 5.96 -8.65 19.77
CA ARG A 16 7.29 -8.09 19.48
C ARG A 16 8.19 -8.99 18.66
N LEU A 17 7.92 -10.31 18.61
CA LEU A 17 8.76 -11.28 17.90
C LEU A 17 8.81 -11.05 16.38
N VAL A 18 7.68 -10.69 15.76
CA VAL A 18 7.54 -10.49 14.29
C VAL A 18 7.31 -9.03 13.93
N ARG A 19 7.51 -8.13 14.91
CA ARG A 19 7.17 -6.73 14.76
C ARG A 19 8.01 -6.02 13.71
N HIS A 20 9.26 -6.41 13.55
CA HIS A 20 10.19 -5.77 12.62
C HIS A 20 9.72 -5.87 11.16
N GLN A 21 9.14 -7.00 10.71
CA GLN A 21 8.58 -7.09 9.37
C GLN A 21 7.35 -6.19 9.21
N ILE A 22 6.44 -6.21 10.20
CA ILE A 22 5.21 -5.42 10.17
C ILE A 22 5.53 -3.92 10.16
N ASP A 23 6.40 -3.47 11.05
CA ASP A 23 6.82 -2.07 11.15
C ASP A 23 7.54 -1.63 9.86
N SER A 24 8.40 -2.47 9.29
CA SER A 24 9.06 -2.19 8.01
C SER A 24 8.06 -2.08 6.86
N PHE A 25 7.07 -2.97 6.79
CA PHE A 25 6.04 -2.94 5.76
C PHE A 25 5.12 -1.72 5.92
N ASN A 26 4.69 -1.41 7.15
CA ASN A 26 3.89 -0.22 7.44
C ASN A 26 4.62 1.05 7.02
N ARG A 27 5.91 1.19 7.36
CA ARG A 27 6.73 2.32 6.94
C ARG A 27 6.88 2.40 5.42
N PHE A 28 7.01 1.26 4.74
CA PHE A 28 7.05 1.22 3.28
C PHE A 28 5.75 1.78 2.68
N ILE A 29 4.58 1.37 3.19
CA ILE A 29 3.28 1.85 2.69
C ILE A 29 3.06 3.33 3.02
N GLU A 30 3.40 3.77 4.22
CA GLU A 30 3.08 5.11 4.73
C GLU A 30 4.06 6.18 4.25
N GLU A 31 5.34 5.84 4.10
CA GLU A 31 6.39 6.79 3.70
C GLU A 31 7.11 6.38 2.41
N GLY A 32 7.41 5.08 2.27
CA GLY A 32 8.27 4.57 1.20
C GLY A 32 7.69 4.80 -0.19
N LEU A 33 6.40 4.47 -0.37
CA LEU A 33 5.71 4.65 -1.65
C LEU A 33 5.69 6.11 -2.10
N GLN A 34 5.34 7.04 -1.20
CA GLN A 34 5.29 8.45 -1.56
C GLN A 34 6.68 8.98 -1.94
N LYS A 35 7.75 8.58 -1.22
CA LYS A 35 9.13 8.97 -1.57
C LYS A 35 9.52 8.53 -2.99
N VAL A 36 9.15 7.32 -3.40
CA VAL A 36 9.44 6.83 -4.76
C VAL A 36 8.70 7.65 -5.82
N ILE A 37 7.45 8.00 -5.57
CA ILE A 37 6.66 8.85 -6.49
C ILE A 37 7.25 10.27 -6.56
N ASP A 38 7.63 10.83 -5.41
CA ASP A 38 8.24 12.17 -5.31
C ASP A 38 9.62 12.23 -5.98
N GLU A 39 10.35 11.12 -6.04
CA GLU A 39 11.61 11.00 -6.78
C GLU A 39 11.38 10.99 -8.30
N GLN A 40 10.36 10.25 -8.78
CA GLN A 40 10.03 10.19 -10.21
C GLN A 40 9.48 11.53 -10.73
N LYS A 41 8.63 12.22 -9.96
CA LYS A 41 7.97 13.52 -10.25
C LYS A 41 7.05 13.56 -11.47
N LYS A 42 7.56 13.19 -12.64
CA LYS A 42 6.86 13.26 -13.92
C LYS A 42 7.15 12.03 -14.79
N ILE A 43 6.19 11.69 -15.63
CA ILE A 43 6.33 10.70 -16.69
C ILE A 43 6.28 11.47 -18.01
N GLU A 44 7.39 11.43 -18.76
CA GLU A 44 7.47 12.06 -20.07
C GLU A 44 6.71 11.23 -21.11
N LEU A 45 6.03 11.92 -22.02
CA LEU A 45 5.32 11.31 -23.14
C LEU A 45 6.11 11.58 -24.43
N ASP A 46 5.85 10.79 -25.48
CA ASP A 46 6.46 10.99 -26.80
C ASP A 46 5.94 12.25 -27.53
N ILE A 47 4.99 12.97 -26.91
CA ILE A 47 4.40 14.20 -27.42
C ILE A 47 5.20 15.39 -26.86
N PRO A 48 5.64 16.34 -27.72
CA PRO A 48 6.37 17.53 -27.26
C PRO A 48 5.60 18.31 -26.21
N ASP A 49 6.30 18.79 -25.17
CA ASP A 49 5.75 19.63 -24.10
C ASP A 49 4.56 19.03 -23.32
N THR A 50 4.33 17.71 -23.44
CA THR A 50 3.30 17.00 -22.67
C THR A 50 3.93 16.00 -21.70
N TYR A 51 3.52 16.02 -20.43
CA TYR A 51 3.93 15.04 -19.42
C TYR A 51 2.85 14.77 -18.38
N VAL A 52 2.94 13.64 -17.69
CA VAL A 52 2.06 13.33 -16.56
C VAL A 52 2.78 13.67 -15.26
N LYS A 53 2.23 14.63 -14.51
CA LYS A 53 2.67 14.98 -13.15
C LYS A 53 2.06 13.99 -12.17
N LEU A 54 2.91 13.42 -11.32
CA LEU A 54 2.48 12.45 -10.31
C LEU A 54 2.25 13.17 -8.97
N GLY A 55 1.15 12.83 -8.31
CA GLY A 55 0.74 13.40 -7.04
C GLY A 55 0.83 12.40 -5.89
N ARG A 56 -0.20 12.39 -5.06
CA ARG A 56 -0.25 11.54 -3.86
C ARG A 56 -0.60 10.09 -4.21
N ILE A 57 0.10 9.15 -3.60
CA ILE A 57 -0.17 7.71 -3.69
C ILE A 57 -0.75 7.18 -2.38
N TRP A 58 -1.70 6.24 -2.47
CA TRP A 58 -2.16 5.50 -1.31
C TRP A 58 -2.61 4.09 -1.69
N VAL A 59 -2.71 3.26 -0.65
CA VAL A 59 -3.10 1.86 -0.77
C VAL A 59 -4.34 1.62 0.06
N ASP A 60 -5.34 1.04 -0.57
CA ASP A 60 -6.61 0.68 0.06
C ASP A 60 -6.46 -0.58 0.94
N ARG A 61 -7.58 -1.10 1.41
CA ARG A 61 -7.65 -2.39 2.08
C ARG A 61 -7.87 -3.52 1.05
N PRO A 62 -7.47 -4.76 1.37
CA PRO A 62 -7.63 -5.89 0.46
C PRO A 62 -9.09 -6.19 0.09
N ILE A 63 -9.30 -6.44 -1.20
CA ILE A 63 -10.61 -6.74 -1.79
C ILE A 63 -10.52 -7.98 -2.68
N ILE A 64 -11.69 -8.55 -3.01
CA ILE A 64 -11.82 -9.56 -4.07
C ILE A 64 -12.57 -8.93 -5.25
N ARG A 65 -12.09 -9.15 -6.47
CA ARG A 65 -12.83 -8.76 -7.68
C ARG A 65 -13.71 -9.91 -8.12
N GLU A 66 -15.02 -9.80 -7.92
CA GLU A 66 -15.98 -10.84 -8.32
C GLU A 66 -16.44 -10.65 -9.77
N ALA A 67 -17.04 -11.70 -10.35
CA ALA A 67 -17.44 -11.71 -11.76
C ALA A 67 -18.57 -10.72 -12.08
N ASP A 68 -19.35 -10.34 -11.07
CA ASP A 68 -20.40 -9.33 -11.13
C ASP A 68 -19.86 -7.89 -11.04
N GLY A 69 -18.55 -7.72 -10.86
CA GLY A 69 -17.90 -6.43 -10.69
C GLY A 69 -17.94 -5.89 -9.27
N SER A 70 -18.49 -6.65 -8.30
CA SER A 70 -18.45 -6.26 -6.90
C SER A 70 -17.06 -6.45 -6.29
N GLU A 71 -16.77 -5.64 -5.26
CA GLU A 71 -15.46 -5.59 -4.61
C GLU A 71 -15.55 -5.72 -3.08
N PRO A 72 -16.04 -6.85 -2.55
CA PRO A 72 -16.17 -7.00 -1.11
C PRO A 72 -14.78 -7.11 -0.43
N PRO A 73 -14.69 -6.75 0.87
CA PRO A 73 -13.46 -6.91 1.63
C PRO A 73 -13.00 -8.37 1.68
N LEU A 74 -11.74 -8.61 1.38
CA LEU A 74 -11.15 -9.95 1.44
C LEU A 74 -10.52 -10.18 2.81
N VAL A 75 -10.76 -11.32 3.45
CA VAL A 75 -10.04 -11.72 4.68
C VAL A 75 -8.97 -12.76 4.37
N PRO A 76 -7.83 -12.81 5.12
CA PRO A 76 -6.73 -13.72 4.79
C PRO A 76 -7.09 -15.21 4.77
N SER A 77 -8.04 -15.65 5.60
CA SER A 77 -8.52 -17.05 5.61
C SER A 77 -9.22 -17.40 4.30
N THR A 78 -10.15 -16.56 3.84
CA THR A 78 -10.87 -16.72 2.57
C THR A 78 -9.92 -16.70 1.37
N ALA A 79 -8.93 -15.79 1.39
CA ALA A 79 -7.91 -15.73 0.34
C ALA A 79 -7.17 -17.06 0.19
N ARG A 80 -6.75 -17.67 1.31
CA ARG A 80 -6.10 -18.99 1.31
C ARG A 80 -7.02 -20.11 0.83
N LEU A 81 -8.27 -20.14 1.32
CA LEU A 81 -9.23 -21.20 0.95
C LEU A 81 -9.57 -21.21 -0.54
N ARG A 82 -9.61 -20.03 -1.17
CA ARG A 82 -9.95 -19.86 -2.58
C ARG A 82 -8.73 -19.73 -3.51
N ASN A 83 -7.51 -19.91 -3.00
CA ASN A 83 -6.26 -19.68 -3.73
C ASN A 83 -6.19 -18.29 -4.39
N LEU A 84 -6.61 -17.25 -3.66
CA LEU A 84 -6.60 -15.86 -4.11
C LEU A 84 -5.38 -15.11 -3.57
N THR A 85 -4.99 -14.05 -4.27
CA THR A 85 -3.98 -13.11 -3.78
C THR A 85 -4.61 -12.10 -2.83
N TYR A 86 -4.08 -12.01 -1.61
CA TYR A 86 -4.50 -11.03 -0.61
C TYR A 86 -3.86 -9.66 -0.92
N ALA A 87 -4.50 -8.89 -1.79
CA ALA A 87 -3.98 -7.61 -2.30
C ALA A 87 -5.01 -6.49 -2.27
N ALA A 88 -4.53 -5.25 -2.21
CA ALA A 88 -5.33 -4.03 -2.22
C ALA A 88 -5.01 -3.17 -3.44
N LYS A 89 -5.97 -2.34 -3.86
CA LYS A 89 -5.77 -1.35 -4.93
C LYS A 89 -4.78 -0.28 -4.50
N VAL A 90 -3.94 0.13 -5.44
CA VAL A 90 -3.05 1.27 -5.31
C VAL A 90 -3.59 2.39 -6.19
N HIS A 91 -3.85 3.54 -5.58
CA HIS A 91 -4.34 4.73 -6.26
C HIS A 91 -3.27 5.80 -6.27
N LEU A 92 -3.23 6.54 -7.37
CA LEU A 92 -2.29 7.62 -7.59
C LEU A 92 -3.06 8.81 -8.20
N HIS A 93 -2.85 9.99 -7.64
CA HIS A 93 -3.23 11.23 -8.33
C HIS A 93 -2.29 11.43 -9.51
N ALA A 94 -2.86 11.62 -10.69
CA ALA A 94 -2.12 11.89 -11.92
C ALA A 94 -2.77 13.10 -12.62
N GLN A 95 -1.93 14.01 -13.10
CA GLN A 95 -2.38 15.21 -13.79
C GLN A 95 -1.60 15.35 -15.09
N VAL A 96 -2.32 15.44 -16.21
CA VAL A 96 -1.69 15.68 -17.52
C VAL A 96 -1.37 17.17 -17.62
N VAL A 97 -0.13 17.48 -18.00
CA VAL A 97 0.32 18.84 -18.31
C VAL A 97 0.64 18.88 -19.80
N ASP A 98 0.01 19.78 -20.53
CA ASP A 98 0.15 19.92 -21.98
C ASP A 98 0.48 21.37 -22.35
N GLU A 99 1.63 21.62 -22.97
CA GLU A 99 2.12 22.97 -23.32
C GLU A 99 2.09 23.95 -22.12
N GLY A 100 2.37 23.44 -20.91
CA GLY A 100 2.33 24.20 -19.65
C GLY A 100 0.93 24.44 -19.07
N ARG A 101 -0.14 23.94 -19.70
CA ARG A 101 -1.50 23.91 -19.15
C ARG A 101 -1.70 22.65 -18.34
N GLU A 102 -1.99 22.82 -17.05
CA GLU A 102 -2.38 21.70 -16.20
C GLU A 102 -3.86 21.35 -16.45
N LEU A 103 -4.12 20.12 -16.90
CA LEU A 103 -5.47 19.58 -17.06
C LEU A 103 -6.04 19.13 -15.70
N GLU A 104 -7.26 18.59 -15.72
CA GLU A 104 -7.91 18.09 -14.51
C GLU A 104 -7.11 16.95 -13.88
N GLU A 105 -7.01 16.97 -12.54
CA GLU A 105 -6.35 15.90 -11.80
C GLU A 105 -7.30 14.70 -11.68
N GLU A 106 -6.81 13.53 -12.04
CA GLU A 106 -7.56 12.28 -11.97
C GLU A 106 -6.93 11.31 -10.97
N VAL A 107 -7.78 10.52 -10.32
CA VAL A 107 -7.35 9.40 -9.50
C VAL A 107 -7.32 8.15 -10.36
N VAL A 108 -6.12 7.62 -10.59
CA VAL A 108 -5.92 6.40 -11.37
C VAL A 108 -5.55 5.23 -10.47
N THR A 109 -6.17 4.07 -10.70
CA THR A 109 -5.74 2.81 -10.07
C THR A 109 -4.60 2.22 -10.88
N ILE A 110 -3.38 2.25 -10.32
CA ILE A 110 -2.17 1.80 -11.03
C ILE A 110 -1.91 0.30 -10.89
N GLY A 111 -2.57 -0.37 -9.95
CA GLY A 111 -2.44 -1.82 -9.78
C GLY A 111 -2.89 -2.33 -8.42
N MET A 112 -2.47 -3.56 -8.13
CA MET A 112 -2.77 -4.27 -6.88
C MET A 112 -1.48 -4.56 -6.13
N LEU A 113 -1.44 -4.26 -4.82
CA LEU A 113 -0.30 -4.52 -3.94
C LEU A 113 -0.65 -5.61 -2.92
N PRO A 114 0.13 -6.70 -2.81
CA PRO A 114 -0.03 -7.69 -1.76
C PRO A 114 0.10 -7.06 -0.36
N ILE A 115 -0.85 -7.34 0.53
CA ILE A 115 -0.87 -6.76 1.86
C ILE A 115 -0.35 -7.76 2.90
N MET A 116 0.59 -7.32 3.75
CA MET A 116 1.09 -8.15 4.83
C MET A 116 0.01 -8.36 5.91
N VAL A 117 -0.19 -9.61 6.33
CA VAL A 117 -1.15 -9.95 7.39
C VAL A 117 -0.75 -9.23 8.69
N LYS A 118 -1.73 -8.69 9.44
CA LYS A 118 -1.55 -7.87 10.66
C LYS A 118 -0.91 -6.48 10.46
N SER A 119 -0.51 -6.10 9.24
CA SER A 119 -0.13 -4.71 8.93
C SER A 119 -1.32 -3.75 9.06
N ASN A 120 -1.05 -2.43 9.07
CA ASN A 120 -2.07 -1.38 9.23
C ASN A 120 -3.13 -1.40 8.11
N ARG A 121 -2.80 -1.95 6.92
CA ARG A 121 -3.72 -2.09 5.79
C ARG A 121 -4.44 -3.44 5.73
N CYS A 122 -4.15 -4.35 6.66
CA CYS A 122 -4.80 -5.65 6.72
C CYS A 122 -6.23 -5.52 7.28
N ASN A 123 -7.18 -6.28 6.73
CA ASN A 123 -8.55 -6.36 7.23
C ASN A 123 -8.68 -7.05 8.60
N LEU A 124 -7.59 -7.62 9.15
CA LEU A 124 -7.53 -8.12 10.52
C LEU A 124 -7.00 -7.08 11.51
N HIS A 125 -6.59 -5.91 11.01
CA HIS A 125 -6.19 -4.78 11.84
C HIS A 125 -7.43 -3.94 12.17
N PRO A 126 -7.62 -3.59 13.46
CA PRO A 126 -8.77 -2.80 13.91
C PRO A 126 -8.85 -1.41 13.25
#